data_AF-A0A0M6WS14-F1
#
_entry.id   AF-A0A0M6WS14-F1
#
_cell.length_a   1.000
_cell.length_b   1.000
_cell.length_c   1.000
_cell.angle_alpha   90.00
_cell.angle_beta   90.00
_cell.angle_gamma   90.00
#
_symmetry.space_group_name_H-M   'P 1'
#
loop_
_entity.id
_entity.type
_entity.pdbx_description
1 polymer ?
#
loop_
_entity_poly.entity_id
_entity_poly.type
_entity_poly.pdbx_seq_one_letter_code
_entity_poly.pdbx_strand_id
1 'polypeptide(L)'
;MKEFLGRIKADFLLSSVLCIALGLVFIIWRASVLTIVANVLAIVLIIIGVVYMCSYFLSIVTNGLSALLGLMVLAVGIWFLVQPKVVVSLIPIVIGLVLIFHSIRSIIEAVDARKYGYGGWSVGLIFSIISLIFGIICVTNAFDVMKTATVVVGIILIFNGVSNIWITSRATKAESSYNKQKEYEATFVEDRKEDN
;
A
#
# COMPACT_ATOMS: atom_id res chain seq x y z
N MET A 1 -5.05 34.40 -7.71
CA MET A 1 -5.30 33.60 -6.49
C MET A 1 -6.57 32.74 -6.55
N LYS A 2 -7.74 33.27 -6.94
CA LYS A 2 -9.00 32.48 -7.05
C LYS A 2 -8.91 31.28 -8.02
N GLU A 3 -8.22 31.40 -9.16
CA GLU A 3 -8.02 30.28 -10.10
C GLU A 3 -7.07 29.18 -9.56
N PHE A 4 -6.03 29.56 -8.82
CA PHE A 4 -5.12 28.59 -8.19
C PHE A 4 -5.83 27.78 -7.11
N LEU A 5 -6.64 28.44 -6.27
CA LEU A 5 -7.46 27.78 -5.25
C LEU A 5 -8.55 26.88 -5.88
N GLY A 6 -9.12 27.29 -7.02
CA GLY A 6 -10.09 26.48 -7.76
C GLY A 6 -9.48 25.21 -8.36
N ARG A 7 -8.29 25.31 -8.96
CA ARG A 7 -7.55 24.14 -9.50
C ARG A 7 -7.11 23.18 -8.38
N ILE A 8 -6.55 23.71 -7.29
CA ILE A 8 -6.17 22.88 -6.13
C ILE A 8 -7.39 22.15 -5.57
N LYS A 9 -8.55 22.81 -5.46
CA LYS A 9 -9.80 22.15 -5.01
C LYS A 9 -10.27 21.08 -5.99
N ALA A 10 -10.18 21.33 -7.29
CA ALA A 10 -10.53 20.36 -8.32
C ALA A 10 -9.61 19.14 -8.31
N ASP A 11 -8.29 19.33 -8.20
CA ASP A 11 -7.30 18.26 -8.13
C ASP A 11 -7.48 17.40 -6.87
N PHE A 12 -7.79 18.04 -5.74
CA PHE A 12 -8.02 17.36 -4.47
C PHE A 12 -9.34 16.57 -4.44
N LEU A 13 -10.41 17.15 -5.01
CA LEU A 13 -11.68 16.44 -5.18
C LEU A 13 -11.54 15.28 -6.18
N LEU A 14 -10.80 15.48 -7.27
CA LEU A 14 -10.53 14.44 -8.27
C LEU A 14 -9.77 13.26 -7.65
N SER A 15 -8.69 13.55 -6.90
CA SER A 15 -7.93 12.52 -6.16
C SER A 15 -8.81 11.76 -5.16
N SER A 16 -9.71 12.47 -4.47
CA SER A 16 -10.63 11.85 -3.50
C SER A 16 -11.65 10.93 -4.16
N VAL A 17 -12.24 11.35 -5.28
CA VAL A 17 -13.18 10.54 -6.06
C VAL A 17 -12.48 9.32 -6.65
N LEU A 18 -11.26 9.49 -7.16
CA LEU A 18 -10.43 8.38 -7.65
C LEU A 18 -10.11 7.38 -6.54
N CYS A 19 -9.73 7.84 -5.34
CA CYS A 19 -9.49 6.97 -4.18
C CYS A 19 -10.72 6.15 -3.80
N ILE A 20 -11.91 6.76 -3.79
CA ILE A 20 -13.17 6.04 -3.50
C ILE A 20 -13.46 5.01 -4.60
N ALA A 21 -13.34 5.41 -5.87
CA ALA A 21 -13.58 4.52 -7.00
C ALA A 21 -12.60 3.32 -7.01
N LEU A 22 -11.31 3.57 -6.79
CA LEU A 22 -10.30 2.52 -6.67
C LEU A 22 -10.55 1.62 -5.46
N GLY A 23 -10.96 2.19 -4.32
CA GLY A 23 -11.31 1.41 -3.14
C GLY A 23 -12.47 0.45 -3.40
N LEU A 24 -13.51 0.90 -4.13
CA LEU A 24 -14.61 0.05 -4.57
C LEU A 24 -14.14 -1.06 -5.52
N VAL A 25 -13.26 -0.74 -6.48
CA VAL A 25 -12.67 -1.72 -7.40
C VAL A 25 -11.91 -2.81 -6.62
N PHE A 26 -11.16 -2.44 -5.59
CA PHE A 26 -10.40 -3.38 -4.75
C PHE A 26 -11.31 -4.33 -3.96
N ILE A 27 -12.45 -3.83 -3.46
CA ILE A 27 -13.41 -4.63 -2.70
C ILE A 27 -14.19 -5.58 -3.63
N ILE A 28 -14.71 -5.08 -4.75
CA ILE A 28 -15.57 -5.84 -5.66
C ILE A 28 -14.76 -6.84 -6.49
N TRP A 29 -13.64 -6.39 -7.06
CA TRP A 29 -12.81 -7.18 -7.99
C TRP A 29 -11.49 -7.64 -7.36
N ARG A 30 -11.54 -8.05 -6.09
CA ARG A 30 -10.38 -8.54 -5.31
C ARG A 30 -9.45 -9.50 -6.07
N ALA A 31 -10.01 -10.48 -6.77
CA ALA A 31 -9.22 -11.47 -7.51
C ALA A 31 -8.56 -10.85 -8.76
N SER A 32 -9.32 -10.04 -9.50
CA SER A 32 -8.82 -9.38 -10.71
C SER A 32 -7.71 -8.39 -10.38
N VAL A 33 -7.86 -7.59 -9.32
CA VAL A 33 -6.83 -6.65 -8.87
C VAL A 33 -5.51 -7.38 -8.57
N LEU A 34 -5.58 -8.48 -7.82
CA LEU A 34 -4.40 -9.29 -7.51
C LEU A 34 -3.76 -9.88 -8.78
N THR A 35 -4.55 -10.36 -9.74
CA THR A 35 -4.01 -10.88 -11.01
C THR A 35 -3.40 -9.78 -11.89
N ILE A 36 -3.98 -8.57 -11.91
CA ILE A 36 -3.43 -7.45 -12.67
C ILE A 36 -2.08 -7.04 -12.11
N VAL A 37 -1.98 -6.90 -10.78
CA VAL A 37 -0.71 -6.58 -10.10
C VAL A 37 0.36 -7.64 -10.39
N ALA A 38 -0.02 -8.92 -10.32
CA ALA A 38 0.88 -10.03 -10.66
C ALA A 38 1.37 -9.98 -12.11
N ASN A 39 0.48 -9.69 -13.04
CA ASN A 39 0.83 -9.59 -14.46
C ASN A 39 1.76 -8.41 -14.72
N VAL A 40 1.52 -7.26 -14.08
CA VAL A 40 2.41 -6.10 -14.17
C VAL A 40 3.82 -6.45 -13.67
N LEU A 41 3.92 -7.13 -12.52
CA LEU A 41 5.21 -7.60 -12.01
C LEU A 41 5.90 -8.58 -12.96
N ALA A 42 5.14 -9.50 -13.57
CA ALA A 42 5.66 -10.46 -14.52
C ALA A 42 6.17 -9.78 -15.81
N ILE A 43 5.46 -8.79 -16.34
CA ILE A 43 5.90 -8.00 -17.51
C ILE A 43 7.21 -7.26 -17.18
N VAL A 44 7.30 -6.64 -16.00
CA VAL A 44 8.53 -5.96 -15.57
C VAL A 44 9.71 -6.94 -15.50
N LEU A 45 9.50 -8.14 -14.94
CA LEU A 45 10.52 -9.20 -14.92
C LEU A 45 10.96 -9.62 -16.33
N ILE A 46 10.02 -9.75 -17.27
CA ILE A 46 10.34 -10.07 -18.66
C ILE A 46 11.17 -8.97 -19.30
N ILE A 47 10.80 -7.69 -19.13
CA ILE A 47 11.56 -6.55 -19.65
C ILE A 47 12.99 -6.59 -19.12
N ILE A 48 13.17 -6.80 -17.80
CA ILE A 48 14.49 -6.92 -17.19
C ILE A 48 15.27 -8.08 -17.82
N GLY A 49 14.68 -9.27 -17.93
CA GLY A 49 15.31 -10.42 -18.57
C GLY A 49 15.74 -10.16 -20.01
N VAL A 50 14.89 -9.50 -20.80
CA VAL A 50 15.19 -9.09 -22.19
C VAL A 50 16.34 -8.09 -22.23
N VAL A 51 16.34 -7.07 -21.36
CA VAL A 51 17.42 -6.08 -21.28
C VAL A 51 18.77 -6.75 -20.98
N TYR A 52 18.81 -7.70 -20.04
CA TYR A 52 20.03 -8.46 -19.74
C TYR A 52 20.50 -9.30 -20.93
N MET A 53 19.58 -9.96 -21.66
CA MET A 53 19.93 -10.70 -22.86
C MET A 53 20.44 -9.80 -23.99
N CYS A 54 19.74 -8.72 -24.31
CA CYS A 54 20.17 -7.77 -25.35
C CYS A 54 21.53 -7.15 -25.03
N SER A 55 21.79 -6.81 -23.76
CA SER A 55 23.06 -6.23 -23.31
C SER A 55 24.25 -7.19 -23.51
N TYR A 56 24.01 -8.50 -23.42
CA TYR A 56 25.01 -9.52 -23.73
C TYR A 56 25.27 -9.63 -25.24
N PHE A 57 24.21 -9.67 -26.07
CA PHE A 57 24.36 -9.72 -27.54
C PHE A 57 25.02 -8.45 -28.10
N LEU A 58 24.76 -7.29 -27.50
CA LEU A 58 25.40 -6.02 -27.84
C LEU A 58 26.82 -5.88 -27.28
N SER A 59 27.36 -6.93 -26.63
CA SER A 59 28.70 -6.95 -26.01
C SER A 59 28.93 -5.88 -24.95
N ILE A 60 27.87 -5.26 -24.42
CA ILE A 60 27.94 -4.21 -23.39
C ILE A 60 28.33 -4.83 -22.04
N VAL A 61 27.90 -6.07 -21.81
CA VAL A 61 28.23 -6.88 -20.62
C VAL A 61 28.87 -8.19 -21.09
N THR A 62 30.16 -8.37 -20.85
CA THR A 62 30.96 -9.53 -21.31
C THR A 62 30.98 -10.72 -20.34
N ASN A 63 30.09 -10.72 -19.34
CA ASN A 63 29.95 -11.81 -18.38
C ASN A 63 28.83 -12.76 -18.83
N GLY A 64 29.19 -13.98 -19.24
CA GLY A 64 28.21 -15.04 -19.59
C GLY A 64 27.25 -15.39 -18.44
N LEU A 65 27.66 -15.11 -17.20
CA LEU A 65 26.82 -15.27 -16.01
C LEU A 65 25.62 -14.30 -16.00
N SER A 66 25.79 -13.10 -16.57
CA SER A 66 24.72 -12.10 -16.71
C SER A 66 23.66 -12.54 -17.72
N ALA A 67 24.10 -13.17 -18.82
CA ALA A 67 23.20 -13.72 -19.83
C ALA A 67 22.39 -14.91 -19.28
N LEU A 68 23.03 -15.80 -18.52
CA LEU A 68 22.36 -16.92 -17.85
C LEU A 68 21.31 -16.44 -16.84
N LEU A 69 21.66 -15.44 -16.02
CA LEU A 69 20.72 -14.82 -15.08
C LEU A 69 19.55 -14.16 -15.82
N GLY A 70 19.81 -13.43 -16.90
CA GLY A 70 18.77 -12.83 -17.75
C GLY A 70 17.80 -13.88 -18.31
N LEU A 71 18.31 -15.01 -18.81
CA LEU A 71 17.50 -16.11 -19.31
C LEU A 71 16.62 -16.74 -18.21
N MET A 72 17.19 -16.97 -17.02
CA MET A 72 16.41 -17.48 -15.87
C MET A 72 15.31 -16.51 -15.46
N VAL A 73 15.62 -15.22 -15.34
CA VAL A 73 14.65 -14.18 -14.98
C VAL A 73 13.54 -14.09 -16.01
N LEU A 74 13.87 -14.19 -17.31
CA LEU A 74 12.90 -14.20 -18.40
C LEU A 74 11.98 -15.43 -18.32
N ALA A 75 12.54 -16.63 -18.11
CA ALA A 75 11.76 -17.86 -17.94
C ALA A 75 10.80 -17.79 -16.74
N VAL A 76 11.26 -17.26 -15.60
CA VAL A 76 10.42 -17.03 -14.41
C VAL A 76 9.33 -16.00 -14.71
N GLY A 77 9.66 -14.91 -15.40
CA GLY A 77 8.68 -13.90 -15.80
C GLY A 77 7.57 -14.46 -16.70
N ILE A 78 7.92 -15.30 -17.68
CA ILE A 78 6.94 -15.99 -18.53
C ILE A 78 6.07 -16.95 -17.71
N TRP A 79 6.68 -17.75 -16.83
CA TRP A 79 5.93 -18.63 -15.93
C TRP A 79 4.91 -17.84 -15.09
N PHE A 80 5.32 -16.69 -14.58
CA PHE A 80 4.48 -15.82 -13.76
C PHE A 80 3.28 -15.26 -14.53
N LEU A 81 3.40 -15.00 -15.84
CA LEU A 81 2.26 -14.64 -16.69
C LEU A 81 1.26 -15.78 -16.87
N VAL A 82 1.74 -17.02 -16.97
CA VAL A 82 0.86 -18.20 -17.10
C VAL A 82 0.14 -18.50 -15.79
N GLN A 83 0.80 -18.30 -14.65
CA GLN A 83 0.24 -18.55 -13.32
C GLN A 83 0.44 -17.36 -12.36
N PRO A 84 -0.32 -16.26 -12.53
CA PRO A 84 -0.22 -15.08 -11.67
C PRO A 84 -0.54 -15.36 -10.20
N LYS A 85 -1.32 -16.43 -9.94
CA LYS A 85 -1.67 -16.87 -8.58
C LYS A 85 -0.44 -17.23 -7.75
N VAL A 86 0.61 -17.79 -8.37
CA VAL A 86 1.85 -18.15 -7.69
C VAL A 86 2.52 -16.89 -7.15
N VAL A 87 2.69 -15.87 -8.00
CA VAL A 87 3.32 -14.58 -7.65
C VAL A 87 2.68 -13.94 -6.43
N VAL A 88 1.34 -13.86 -6.44
CA VAL A 88 0.58 -13.23 -5.37
C VAL A 88 0.69 -14.02 -4.06
N SER A 89 0.78 -15.35 -4.14
CA SER A 89 0.84 -16.21 -2.96
C SER A 89 2.25 -16.30 -2.37
N LEU A 90 3.31 -16.03 -3.15
CA LEU A 90 4.68 -16.08 -2.64
C LEU A 90 4.93 -15.09 -1.51
N ILE A 91 4.41 -13.86 -1.64
CA ILE A 91 4.60 -12.79 -0.64
C ILE A 91 4.11 -13.22 0.76
N PRO A 92 2.83 -13.60 0.97
CA PRO A 92 2.34 -14.01 2.28
C PRO A 92 2.98 -15.33 2.75
N ILE A 93 3.40 -16.23 1.86
CA ILE A 93 4.11 -17.46 2.25
C ILE A 93 5.46 -17.11 2.90
N VAL A 94 6.25 -16.25 2.25
CA VAL A 94 7.56 -15.82 2.79
C VAL A 94 7.37 -15.09 4.12
N ILE A 95 6.42 -14.16 4.19
CA ILE A 95 6.08 -13.45 5.42
C ILE A 95 5.64 -14.43 6.51
N GLY A 96 4.77 -15.39 6.18
CA GLY A 96 4.26 -16.39 7.10
C GLY A 96 5.37 -17.30 7.66
N LEU A 97 6.30 -17.74 6.81
CA LEU A 97 7.47 -18.52 7.25
C LEU A 97 8.35 -17.73 8.22
N VAL A 98 8.70 -16.48 7.88
CA VAL A 98 9.47 -15.60 8.77
C VAL A 98 8.75 -15.43 10.11
N LEU A 99 7.43 -15.24 10.06
CA LEU A 99 6.61 -15.03 11.25
C LEU A 99 6.51 -16.29 12.12
N ILE A 100 6.48 -17.49 11.53
CA ILE A 100 6.56 -18.76 12.26
C ILE A 100 7.89 -18.87 13.00
N PHE A 101 9.02 -18.62 12.32
CA PHE A 101 10.35 -18.67 12.95
C PHE A 101 10.48 -17.67 14.10
N HIS A 102 9.99 -16.45 13.89
CA HIS A 102 9.96 -15.43 14.93
C HIS A 102 9.11 -15.89 16.12
N SER A 103 7.91 -16.41 15.87
CA SER A 103 7.00 -16.86 16.92
C SER A 103 7.58 -18.03 17.73
N ILE A 104 8.27 -18.97 17.09
CA ILE A 104 8.93 -20.08 17.80
C ILE A 104 10.00 -19.55 18.76
N ARG A 105 10.85 -18.60 18.31
CA ARG A 105 11.84 -17.97 19.19
C ARG A 105 11.17 -17.24 20.36
N SER A 106 10.15 -16.45 20.09
CA SER A 106 9.43 -15.71 21.13
C SER A 106 8.72 -16.62 22.14
N ILE A 107 8.25 -17.81 21.72
CA ILE A 107 7.71 -18.83 22.64
C ILE A 107 8.81 -19.34 23.57
N ILE A 108 10.00 -19.66 23.04
CA ILE A 108 11.14 -20.12 23.85
C ILE A 108 11.52 -19.05 24.88
N GLU A 109 11.64 -17.79 24.45
CA GLU A 109 11.95 -16.65 25.31
C GLU A 109 10.90 -16.45 26.42
N ALA A 110 9.61 -16.58 26.08
CA ALA A 110 8.54 -16.48 27.06
C ALA A 110 8.57 -17.63 28.08
N VAL A 111 8.91 -18.85 27.65
CA VAL A 111 9.07 -20.01 28.55
C VAL A 111 10.29 -19.82 29.45
N ASP A 112 11.39 -19.27 28.95
CA ASP A 112 12.56 -18.99 29.77
C ASP A 112 12.29 -17.84 30.75
N ALA A 113 11.57 -16.79 30.34
CA ALA A 113 11.12 -15.71 31.23
C ALA A 113 10.28 -16.24 32.41
N ARG A 114 9.48 -17.29 32.18
CA ARG A 114 8.76 -18.00 33.26
C ARG A 114 9.74 -18.64 34.25
N LYS A 115 10.79 -19.31 33.77
CA LYS A 115 11.80 -19.96 34.63
C LYS A 115 12.55 -18.94 35.49
N TYR A 116 12.80 -17.74 34.96
CA TYR A 116 13.46 -16.64 35.69
C TYR A 116 12.51 -15.81 36.57
N GLY A 117 11.23 -16.18 36.70
CA GLY A 117 10.28 -15.53 37.60
C GLY A 117 9.72 -14.19 37.10
N TYR A 118 9.80 -13.90 35.79
CA TYR A 118 9.32 -12.64 35.23
C TYR A 118 7.78 -12.61 35.11
N GLY A 119 7.10 -11.70 35.83
CA GLY A 119 5.63 -11.67 35.94
C GLY A 119 4.82 -11.47 34.64
N GLY A 120 5.44 -11.11 33.51
CA GLY A 120 4.78 -10.90 32.22
C GLY A 120 4.86 -12.07 31.23
N TRP A 121 5.45 -13.22 31.62
CA TRP A 121 5.73 -14.34 30.70
C TRP A 121 4.49 -14.87 29.98
N SER A 122 3.33 -14.92 30.64
CA SER A 122 2.10 -15.47 30.06
C SER A 122 1.55 -14.61 28.92
N VAL A 123 1.68 -13.27 29.01
CA VAL A 123 1.21 -12.36 27.95
C VAL A 123 2.06 -12.52 26.69
N GLY A 124 3.39 -12.58 26.85
CA GLY A 124 4.31 -12.81 25.75
C GLY A 124 4.07 -14.17 25.08
N LEU A 125 3.79 -15.21 25.88
CA LEU A 125 3.47 -16.54 25.37
C LEU A 125 2.18 -16.55 24.55
N ILE A 126 1.11 -15.88 25.02
CA ILE A 126 -0.16 -15.77 24.29
C ILE A 126 0.04 -15.03 22.96
N PHE A 127 0.71 -13.88 22.96
CA PHE A 127 0.98 -13.11 21.73
C PHE A 127 1.79 -13.91 20.71
N SER A 128 2.76 -14.69 21.18
CA SER A 128 3.60 -15.53 20.32
C SER A 128 2.83 -16.70 19.72
N ILE A 129 1.92 -17.33 20.48
CA ILE A 129 1.04 -18.38 19.95
C ILE A 129 0.06 -17.81 18.92
N ILE A 130 -0.55 -16.66 19.20
CA ILE A 130 -1.45 -15.99 18.24
C ILE A 130 -0.68 -15.70 16.94
N SER A 131 0.52 -15.10 17.06
CA SER A 131 1.39 -14.85 15.92
C SER A 131 1.70 -16.14 15.16
N LEU A 132 2.07 -17.22 15.84
CA LEU A 132 2.34 -18.52 15.20
C LEU A 132 1.15 -19.00 14.34
N ILE A 133 -0.08 -18.89 14.87
CA ILE A 133 -1.31 -19.25 14.15
C ILE A 133 -1.48 -18.38 12.89
N PHE A 134 -1.30 -17.06 13.01
CA PHE A 134 -1.33 -16.16 11.85
C PHE A 134 -0.28 -16.52 10.81
N GLY A 135 0.93 -16.90 11.23
CA GLY A 135 2.00 -17.34 10.35
C GLY A 135 1.61 -18.59 9.57
N ILE A 136 1.02 -19.58 10.24
CA ILE A 136 0.52 -20.80 9.60
C ILE A 136 -0.61 -20.50 8.61
N ILE A 137 -1.55 -19.61 8.96
CA ILE A 137 -2.64 -19.19 8.06
C ILE A 137 -2.07 -18.49 6.82
N CYS A 138 -1.06 -17.63 6.98
CA CYS A 138 -0.38 -16.97 5.86
C CYS A 138 0.27 -17.96 4.88
N VAL A 139 0.86 -19.05 5.38
CA VAL A 139 1.49 -20.08 4.53
C VAL A 139 0.44 -20.97 3.85
N THR A 140 -0.57 -21.43 4.61
CA THR A 140 -1.55 -22.41 4.13
C THR A 140 -2.65 -21.79 3.27
N ASN A 141 -3.09 -20.57 3.61
CA ASN A 141 -4.18 -19.85 2.94
C ASN A 141 -3.71 -18.53 2.30
N ALA A 142 -2.46 -18.50 1.83
CA ALA A 142 -1.79 -17.36 1.22
C ALA A 142 -2.66 -16.50 0.28
N PHE A 143 -3.36 -17.15 -0.64
CA PHE A 143 -4.18 -16.45 -1.63
C PHE A 143 -5.40 -15.75 -1.00
N ASP A 144 -6.03 -16.37 0.00
CA ASP A 144 -7.18 -15.79 0.69
C ASP A 144 -6.75 -14.69 1.67
N VAL A 145 -5.56 -14.81 2.26
CA VAL A 145 -4.93 -13.71 3.02
C VAL A 145 -4.75 -12.49 2.13
N MET A 146 -4.24 -12.65 0.90
CA MET A 146 -4.07 -11.54 -0.04
C MET A 146 -5.41 -10.92 -0.50
N LYS A 147 -6.45 -11.74 -0.71
CA LYS A 147 -7.80 -11.21 -0.99
C LYS A 147 -8.32 -10.37 0.17
N THR A 148 -8.15 -10.85 1.39
CA THR A 148 -8.60 -10.16 2.60
C THR A 148 -7.83 -8.86 2.78
N ALA A 149 -6.51 -8.88 2.59
CA ALA A 149 -5.68 -7.68 2.62
C ALA A 149 -6.12 -6.65 1.55
N THR A 150 -6.50 -7.11 0.35
CA THR A 150 -6.99 -6.21 -0.71
C THR A 150 -8.30 -5.53 -0.32
N VAL A 151 -9.20 -6.23 0.37
CA VAL A 151 -10.44 -5.64 0.92
C VAL A 151 -10.11 -4.58 1.98
N VAL A 152 -9.19 -4.87 2.89
CA VAL A 152 -8.75 -3.92 3.92
C VAL A 152 -8.15 -2.66 3.27
N VAL A 153 -7.29 -2.83 2.27
CA VAL A 153 -6.75 -1.71 1.49
C VAL A 153 -7.87 -0.92 0.81
N GLY A 154 -8.86 -1.59 0.22
CA GLY A 154 -10.02 -0.93 -0.39
C GLY A 154 -10.82 -0.08 0.60
N ILE A 155 -11.06 -0.59 1.82
CA ILE A 155 -11.75 0.15 2.89
C ILE A 155 -10.93 1.38 3.29
N ILE A 156 -9.61 1.23 3.45
CA ILE A 156 -8.71 2.34 3.79
C ILE A 156 -8.72 3.41 2.70
N LEU A 157 -8.73 3.01 1.42
CA LEU A 157 -8.81 3.96 0.29
C LEU A 157 -10.12 4.75 0.28
N ILE A 158 -11.25 4.09 0.54
CA ILE A 158 -12.56 4.77 0.67
C ILE A 158 -12.51 5.74 1.85
N PHE A 159 -12.03 5.30 3.00
CA PHE A 159 -11.91 6.14 4.19
C PHE A 159 -11.02 7.37 3.93
N ASN A 160 -9.89 7.18 3.26
CA ASN A 160 -8.99 8.27 2.88
C ASN A 160 -9.69 9.25 1.94
N GLY A 161 -10.36 8.78 0.89
CA GLY A 161 -11.10 9.65 -0.03
C GLY A 161 -12.21 10.46 0.66
N VAL A 162 -12.99 9.82 1.53
CA VAL A 162 -14.04 10.51 2.32
C VAL A 162 -13.44 11.54 3.28
N SER A 163 -12.40 11.16 4.01
CA SER A 163 -11.70 12.06 4.95
C SER A 163 -11.13 13.28 4.23
N ASN A 164 -10.59 13.08 3.03
CA ASN A 164 -10.03 14.15 2.23
C ASN A 164 -11.09 15.17 1.79
N ILE A 165 -12.27 14.70 1.32
CA ILE A 165 -13.42 15.56 1.00
C ILE A 165 -13.88 16.35 2.23
N TRP A 166 -13.96 15.68 3.39
CA TRP A 166 -14.39 16.32 4.63
C TRP A 166 -13.43 17.45 5.06
N ILE A 167 -12.11 17.19 5.01
CA ILE A 167 -11.08 18.16 5.35
C ILE A 167 -11.12 19.34 4.39
N THR A 168 -11.20 19.11 3.07
CA THR A 168 -11.26 20.18 2.07
C THR A 168 -12.52 21.04 2.20
N SER A 169 -13.66 20.43 2.54
CA SER A 169 -14.91 21.15 2.80
C SER A 169 -14.79 22.07 4.03
N ARG A 170 -14.21 21.56 5.12
CA ARG A 170 -13.91 22.34 6.34
C ARG A 170 -12.91 23.46 6.08
N ALA A 171 -11.81 23.17 5.39
CA ALA A 171 -10.78 24.15 5.04
C ALA A 171 -11.35 25.27 4.14
N THR A 172 -12.20 24.92 3.16
CA THR A 172 -12.86 25.90 2.29
C THR A 172 -13.86 26.77 3.04
N LYS A 173 -14.60 26.21 4.01
CA LYS A 173 -15.49 26.99 4.89
C LYS A 173 -14.71 27.95 5.80
N ALA A 174 -13.56 27.53 6.32
CA ALA A 174 -12.70 28.37 7.14
C ALA A 174 -12.11 29.55 6.31
N GLU A 175 -11.62 29.26 5.11
CA GLU A 175 -11.11 30.28 4.18
C GLU A 175 -12.19 31.27 3.75
N SER A 176 -13.41 30.79 3.46
CA SER A 176 -14.55 31.66 3.12
C SER A 176 -14.97 32.56 4.27
N SER A 177 -14.85 32.10 5.52
CA SER A 177 -15.23 32.88 6.70
C SER A 177 -14.18 33.95 7.00
N TYR A 178 -12.90 33.60 6.87
CA TYR A 178 -11.78 34.53 7.01
C TYR A 178 -11.81 35.63 5.93
N ASN A 179 -12.03 35.28 4.66
CA ASN A 179 -12.08 36.28 3.58
C ASN A 179 -13.29 37.22 3.73
N LYS A 180 -14.47 36.71 4.13
CA LYS A 180 -15.64 37.57 4.41
C LYS A 180 -15.34 38.56 5.52
N GLN A 181 -14.72 38.11 6.61
CA GLN A 181 -14.41 38.98 7.75
C GLN A 181 -13.41 40.07 7.38
N LYS A 182 -12.41 39.75 6.57
CA LYS A 182 -11.46 40.73 6.03
C LYS A 182 -12.11 41.74 5.08
N GLU A 183 -13.09 41.31 4.29
CA GLU A 183 -13.85 42.19 3.38
C GLU A 183 -14.77 43.13 4.17
N TYR A 184 -15.45 42.63 5.22
CA TYR A 184 -16.19 43.47 6.16
C TYR A 184 -15.29 44.50 6.83
N GLU A 185 -14.15 44.10 7.40
CA GLU A 185 -13.20 45.02 8.05
C GLU A 185 -12.68 46.10 7.09
N ALA A 186 -12.46 45.77 5.80
CA ALA A 186 -12.04 46.76 4.81
C ALA A 186 -13.16 47.77 4.48
N THR A 187 -14.39 47.31 4.27
CA THR A 187 -15.55 48.19 4.00
C THR A 187 -15.87 49.09 5.19
N PHE A 188 -15.83 48.57 6.43
CA PHE A 188 -16.02 49.39 7.64
C PHE A 188 -14.96 50.49 7.82
N VAL A 189 -13.73 50.27 7.32
CA VAL A 189 -12.66 51.27 7.38
C VAL A 189 -12.80 52.33 6.30
N GLU A 190 -13.33 51.99 5.12
CA GLU A 190 -13.63 52.95 4.05
C GLU A 190 -14.81 53.86 4.41
N ASP A 191 -15.93 53.32 4.91
CA ASP A 191 -17.09 54.13 5.32
C ASP A 191 -16.71 55.17 6.38
N ARG A 192 -15.84 54.80 7.34
CA ARG A 192 -15.37 55.74 8.40
C ARG A 192 -14.49 56.87 7.85
N LYS A 193 -13.88 56.71 6.67
CA LYS A 193 -13.07 57.76 6.03
C LYS A 193 -13.92 58.72 5.20
N GLU A 194 -15.09 58.29 4.71
CA GLU A 194 -16.01 59.16 3.98
C GLU A 194 -16.88 60.02 4.91
N ASP A 195 -17.08 59.59 6.15
CA ASP A 195 -17.83 60.32 7.20
C ASP A 195 -17.01 61.41 7.95
N ASN A 196 -15.72 61.62 7.61
CA ASN A 196 -14.85 62.68 8.18
C ASN A 196 -14.46 63.72 7.14
#